data_AF-A0A1I7T5S6-F1
#
_entry.id   AF-A0A1I7T5S6-F1
#
_cell.length_a   1.000
_cell.length_b   1.000
_cell.length_c   1.000
_cell.angle_alpha   90.00
_cell.angle_beta   90.00
_cell.angle_gamma   90.00
#
_symmetry.space_group_name_H-M   'P 1'
#
loop_
_entity.id
_entity.type
_entity.pdbx_description
1 polymer ?
#
loop_
_entity_poly.entity_id
_entity_poly.type
_entity_poly.pdbx_seq_one_letter_code
_entity_poly.pdbx_strand_id
1 'polypeptide(L)'
;MRISIFILFTYLVCQLSTSPVIILPPFLKLHEQNVITIVNEKSVKSVVQVDHGGEKTNKEIQGEVQTISFHTSSSQPTAQIMIKVDGKIELNQEVPVRPDVFNIHIHIDKTIYRKSEIVNVRILPLTHAGTIYRGDLSICLVNGKGFVESSTVRTRRVDETNSIISEQLEIPSHTFFGDWMVKVQPVEATSKRMDEMLIFEKVFQVQDYDLPNFRLFGFLIDNSNLDETKVTIEAKYFHGKPVNGSVHVYCREVGSSSQDRSHLNHLKSGEVSVVESTIFIIIQAQ
;
A
#
# COMPACT_ATOMS: atom_id res chain seq x y z
N MET A 1 -13.53 -63.83 -60.06
CA MET A 1 -13.16 -62.49 -59.56
C MET A 1 -14.39 -61.60 -59.52
N ARG A 2 -14.89 -61.27 -58.32
CA ARG A 2 -15.52 -59.98 -57.99
C ARG A 2 -15.67 -59.93 -56.46
N ILE A 3 -14.95 -58.98 -55.91
CA ILE A 3 -14.73 -58.73 -54.48
C ILE A 3 -15.97 -58.03 -53.93
N SER A 4 -16.61 -58.65 -52.94
CA SER A 4 -17.70 -58.02 -52.19
C SER A 4 -17.09 -57.08 -51.15
N ILE A 5 -17.45 -55.81 -51.26
CA ILE A 5 -16.93 -54.69 -50.47
C ILE A 5 -17.54 -54.76 -49.06
N PHE A 6 -16.71 -55.07 -48.08
CA PHE A 6 -16.98 -54.81 -46.67
C PHE A 6 -16.83 -53.30 -46.42
N ILE A 7 -17.95 -52.59 -46.23
CA ILE A 7 -17.94 -51.23 -45.71
C ILE A 7 -17.81 -51.33 -44.20
N LEU A 8 -16.57 -51.26 -43.71
CA LEU A 8 -16.26 -51.09 -42.29
C LEU A 8 -16.50 -49.60 -41.96
N PHE A 9 -17.64 -49.31 -41.33
CA PHE A 9 -17.97 -47.99 -40.81
C PHE A 9 -17.09 -47.74 -39.57
N THR A 10 -15.89 -47.18 -39.78
CA THR A 10 -15.07 -46.66 -38.69
C THR A 10 -15.73 -45.40 -38.13
N TYR A 11 -16.54 -45.58 -37.09
CA TYR A 11 -16.95 -44.50 -36.19
C TYR A 11 -15.70 -43.98 -35.47
N LEU A 12 -15.00 -43.04 -36.09
CA LEU A 12 -14.02 -42.21 -35.42
C LEU A 12 -14.81 -41.21 -34.57
N VAL A 13 -15.18 -41.61 -33.36
CA VAL A 13 -15.69 -40.68 -32.35
C VAL A 13 -14.53 -39.79 -31.97
N CYS A 14 -14.44 -38.63 -32.62
CA CYS A 14 -13.65 -37.51 -32.13
C CYS A 14 -14.21 -37.15 -30.76
N GLN A 15 -13.64 -37.71 -29.69
CA GLN A 15 -13.85 -37.19 -28.35
C GLN A 15 -13.24 -35.78 -28.36
N LEU A 16 -14.10 -34.76 -28.43
CA LEU A 16 -13.75 -33.41 -28.02
C LEU A 16 -13.30 -33.53 -26.55
N SER A 17 -11.98 -33.62 -26.35
CA SER A 17 -11.36 -33.58 -25.03
C SER A 17 -11.49 -32.15 -24.53
N THR A 18 -12.57 -31.87 -23.84
CA THR A 18 -12.84 -30.59 -23.22
C THR A 18 -11.95 -30.48 -22.00
N SER A 19 -10.92 -29.65 -22.06
CA SER A 19 -10.00 -29.42 -20.95
C SER A 19 -10.75 -28.80 -19.76
N PRO A 20 -10.40 -29.19 -18.52
CA PRO A 20 -10.99 -28.58 -17.34
C PRO A 20 -10.61 -27.11 -17.22
N VAL A 21 -11.49 -26.31 -16.63
CA VAL A 21 -11.17 -24.95 -16.20
C VAL A 21 -10.72 -25.00 -14.75
N ILE A 22 -9.47 -24.63 -14.50
CA ILE A 22 -8.85 -24.63 -13.16
C ILE A 22 -8.68 -23.18 -12.71
N ILE A 23 -9.25 -22.84 -11.55
CA ILE A 23 -9.17 -21.52 -10.95
C ILE A 23 -8.25 -21.61 -9.73
N LEU A 24 -7.09 -20.97 -9.84
CA LEU A 24 -6.12 -20.79 -8.77
C LEU A 24 -6.12 -19.32 -8.33
N PRO A 25 -5.93 -19.04 -7.02
CA PRO A 25 -5.62 -17.68 -6.60
C PRO A 25 -4.23 -17.27 -7.10
N PRO A 26 -3.96 -15.96 -7.27
CA PRO A 26 -2.65 -15.47 -7.72
C PRO A 26 -1.51 -15.77 -6.74
N PHE A 27 -1.85 -15.99 -5.47
CA PHE A 27 -0.95 -16.47 -4.42
C PHE A 27 -1.77 -17.26 -3.39
N LEU A 28 -1.09 -18.12 -2.64
CA LEU A 28 -1.65 -18.82 -1.50
C LEU A 28 -1.39 -18.05 -0.21
N LYS A 29 -2.39 -18.00 0.66
CA LYS A 29 -2.35 -17.36 1.96
C LYS A 29 -1.69 -18.27 3.00
N LEU A 30 -0.58 -17.82 3.58
CA LEU A 30 0.15 -18.52 4.63
C LEU A 30 -0.70 -18.60 5.91
N HIS A 31 -0.71 -19.78 6.55
CA HIS A 31 -1.48 -20.11 7.77
C HIS A 31 -3.00 -19.99 7.67
N GLU A 32 -3.52 -19.68 6.48
CA GLU A 32 -4.94 -19.49 6.22
C GLU A 32 -5.48 -20.57 5.27
N GLN A 33 -6.81 -20.66 5.21
CA GLN A 33 -7.49 -21.57 4.28
C GLN A 33 -7.41 -21.03 2.85
N ASN A 34 -6.84 -21.84 1.96
CA ASN A 34 -6.77 -21.61 0.53
C ASN A 34 -7.80 -22.47 -0.20
N VAL A 35 -8.28 -21.98 -1.34
CA VAL A 35 -9.32 -22.67 -2.13
C VAL A 35 -8.90 -22.76 -3.59
N ILE A 36 -9.07 -23.95 -4.17
CA ILE A 36 -8.91 -24.21 -5.60
C ILE A 36 -10.24 -24.72 -6.13
N THR A 37 -10.66 -24.23 -7.29
CA THR A 37 -11.88 -24.67 -7.97
C THR A 37 -11.55 -25.28 -9.31
N ILE A 38 -12.10 -26.45 -9.59
CA ILE A 38 -11.98 -27.17 -10.85
C ILE A 38 -13.39 -27.32 -11.43
N VAL A 39 -13.58 -26.88 -12.67
CA VAL A 39 -14.85 -26.97 -13.39
C VAL A 39 -14.65 -27.85 -14.62
N ASN A 40 -15.47 -28.89 -14.70
CA ASN A 40 -15.50 -29.86 -15.78
C ASN A 40 -16.89 -29.85 -16.43
N GLU A 41 -16.97 -30.22 -17.71
CA GLU A 41 -18.26 -30.36 -18.39
C GLU A 41 -19.10 -31.55 -17.90
N LYS A 42 -18.44 -32.55 -17.29
CA LYS A 42 -19.06 -33.77 -16.77
C LYS A 42 -18.43 -34.16 -15.45
N SER A 43 -19.15 -34.99 -14.69
CA SER A 43 -18.63 -35.52 -13.43
C SER A 43 -17.44 -36.44 -13.66
N VAL A 44 -16.24 -35.97 -13.34
CA VAL A 44 -14.96 -36.67 -13.50
C VAL A 44 -14.24 -36.79 -12.17
N LYS A 45 -13.26 -37.68 -12.08
CA LYS A 45 -12.42 -37.83 -10.88
C LYS A 45 -11.22 -36.90 -11.00
N SER A 46 -10.97 -36.08 -9.98
CA SER A 46 -9.78 -35.24 -9.92
C SER A 46 -8.96 -35.52 -8.66
N VAL A 47 -7.64 -35.44 -8.79
CA VAL A 47 -6.68 -35.59 -7.71
C VAL A 47 -5.86 -34.32 -7.64
N VAL A 48 -5.94 -33.63 -6.50
CA VAL A 48 -5.18 -32.41 -6.24
C VAL A 48 -4.10 -32.71 -5.21
N GLN A 49 -2.86 -32.45 -5.60
CA GLN A 49 -1.67 -32.61 -4.79
C GLN A 49 -1.05 -31.24 -4.57
N VAL A 50 -0.91 -30.84 -3.32
CA VAL A 50 -0.22 -29.61 -2.90
C VAL A 50 0.98 -30.03 -2.07
N ASP A 51 2.18 -29.59 -2.44
CA ASP A 51 3.41 -29.76 -1.67
C ASP A 51 3.95 -28.38 -1.28
N HIS A 52 3.96 -28.10 0.02
CA HIS A 52 4.50 -26.87 0.56
C HIS A 52 5.63 -27.19 1.54
N GLY A 53 6.87 -27.13 1.05
CA GLY A 53 8.07 -27.41 1.85
C GLY A 53 8.08 -28.79 2.54
N GLY A 54 7.55 -29.81 1.86
CA GLY A 54 7.47 -31.19 2.37
C GLY A 54 6.12 -31.54 2.98
N GLU A 55 5.28 -30.55 3.29
CA GLU A 55 3.89 -30.79 3.70
C GLU A 55 3.03 -31.10 2.49
N LYS A 56 2.60 -32.36 2.39
CA LYS A 56 1.84 -32.86 1.24
C LYS A 56 0.36 -33.01 1.59
N THR A 57 -0.47 -32.28 0.87
CA THR A 57 -1.92 -32.51 0.84
C THR A 57 -2.26 -33.28 -0.44
N ASN A 58 -2.91 -34.43 -0.31
CA ASN A 58 -3.43 -35.19 -1.44
C ASN A 58 -4.93 -35.40 -1.25
N LYS A 59 -5.74 -34.86 -2.15
CA LYS A 59 -7.20 -34.95 -2.08
C LYS A 59 -7.76 -35.46 -3.40
N GLU A 60 -8.59 -36.47 -3.30
CA GLU A 60 -9.36 -37.02 -4.40
C GLU A 60 -10.81 -36.55 -4.27
N ILE A 61 -11.36 -36.06 -5.38
CA ILE A 61 -12.69 -35.46 -5.48
C ILE A 61 -13.34 -35.90 -6.79
N GLN A 62 -14.67 -35.94 -6.80
CA GLN A 62 -15.46 -36.29 -7.98
C GLN A 62 -16.62 -35.33 -8.11
N GLY A 63 -16.90 -34.89 -9.34
CA GLY A 63 -18.02 -34.00 -9.63
C GLY A 63 -17.79 -33.15 -10.88
N GLU A 64 -18.81 -32.39 -11.26
CA GLU A 64 -18.70 -31.41 -12.37
C GLU A 64 -17.95 -30.16 -11.90
N VAL A 65 -18.40 -29.58 -10.78
CA VAL A 65 -17.72 -28.48 -10.09
C VAL A 65 -17.14 -29.03 -8.79
N GLN A 66 -15.84 -28.85 -8.60
CA GLN A 66 -15.12 -29.41 -7.48
C GLN A 66 -14.31 -28.31 -6.79
N THR A 67 -14.50 -28.18 -5.47
CA THR A 67 -13.80 -27.18 -4.66
C THR A 67 -13.00 -27.87 -3.59
N ILE A 68 -11.71 -27.56 -3.51
CA ILE A 68 -10.83 -28.05 -2.45
C ILE A 68 -10.35 -26.89 -1.62
N SER A 69 -10.44 -27.08 -0.30
CA SER A 69 -9.76 -26.23 0.66
C SER A 69 -8.59 -26.94 1.35
N PHE A 70 -7.51 -26.20 1.59
CA PHE A 70 -6.31 -26.67 2.29
C PHE A 70 -5.61 -25.50 3.00
N HIS A 71 -4.67 -25.81 3.89
CA HIS A 71 -3.86 -24.82 4.58
C HIS A 71 -2.40 -24.95 4.14
N THR A 72 -1.65 -23.86 4.22
CA THR A 72 -0.20 -23.83 3.99
C THR A 72 0.51 -23.41 5.28
N SER A 73 1.46 -24.20 5.78
CA SER A 73 2.15 -23.91 7.05
C SER A 73 3.67 -23.84 6.98
N SER A 74 4.30 -24.32 5.90
CA SER A 74 5.75 -24.19 5.71
C SER A 74 6.24 -22.74 5.55
N SER A 75 7.54 -22.53 5.78
CA SER A 75 8.23 -21.25 5.58
C SER A 75 8.73 -21.04 4.15
N GLN A 76 8.44 -21.99 3.24
CA GLN A 76 8.83 -21.86 1.85
C GLN A 76 8.02 -20.75 1.14
N PRO A 77 8.64 -20.00 0.22
CA PRO A 77 7.96 -18.89 -0.46
C PRO A 77 7.03 -19.35 -1.59
N THR A 78 7.05 -20.62 -1.95
CA THR A 78 6.23 -21.21 -3.02
C THR A 78 5.74 -22.60 -2.60
N ALA A 79 4.60 -23.01 -3.14
CA ALA A 79 4.07 -24.36 -3.05
C ALA A 79 3.87 -24.95 -4.45
N GLN A 80 4.20 -26.23 -4.61
CA GLN A 80 3.94 -26.96 -5.84
C GLN A 80 2.48 -27.45 -5.84
N ILE A 81 1.73 -27.09 -6.86
CA ILE A 81 0.36 -27.57 -7.08
C ILE A 81 0.33 -28.46 -8.32
N MET A 82 -0.11 -29.71 -8.14
CA MET A 82 -0.36 -30.65 -9.23
C MET A 82 -1.82 -31.08 -9.21
N ILE A 83 -2.50 -30.97 -10.35
CA ILE A 83 -3.90 -31.37 -10.52
C ILE A 83 -3.97 -32.40 -11.64
N LYS A 84 -4.53 -33.56 -11.32
CA LYS A 84 -4.83 -34.62 -12.28
C LYS A 84 -6.34 -34.74 -12.45
N VAL A 85 -6.83 -34.84 -13.67
CA VAL A 85 -8.23 -35.11 -14.00
C VAL A 85 -8.29 -36.38 -14.82
N ASP A 86 -9.08 -37.36 -14.38
CA ASP A 86 -9.17 -38.72 -14.93
C ASP A 86 -7.79 -39.37 -15.19
N GLY A 87 -6.85 -39.13 -14.28
CA GLY A 87 -5.48 -39.67 -14.33
C GLY A 87 -4.50 -38.87 -15.20
N LYS A 88 -4.95 -37.91 -15.99
CA LYS A 88 -4.10 -37.02 -16.79
C LYS A 88 -3.70 -35.78 -16.00
N ILE A 89 -2.43 -35.38 -16.06
CA ILE A 89 -1.94 -34.14 -15.43
C ILE A 89 -2.43 -32.96 -16.27
N GLU A 90 -3.26 -32.11 -15.67
CA GLU A 90 -3.82 -30.91 -16.32
C GLU A 90 -3.13 -29.63 -15.82
N LEU A 91 -2.61 -29.65 -14.58
CA LEU A 91 -1.82 -28.54 -14.04
C LEU A 91 -0.66 -29.07 -13.19
N ASN A 92 0.50 -28.45 -13.32
CA ASN A 92 1.66 -28.68 -12.47
C ASN A 92 2.49 -27.39 -12.39
N GLN A 93 2.27 -26.58 -11.35
CA GLN A 93 2.83 -25.23 -11.25
C GLN A 93 3.23 -24.88 -9.81
N GLU A 94 4.31 -24.10 -9.67
CA GLU A 94 4.64 -23.41 -8.42
C GLU A 94 3.79 -22.14 -8.26
N VAL A 95 3.13 -22.01 -7.11
CA VAL A 95 2.33 -20.84 -6.75
C VAL A 95 2.98 -20.14 -5.56
N PRO A 96 3.14 -18.79 -5.59
CA PRO A 96 3.67 -18.04 -4.46
C PRO A 96 2.83 -18.22 -3.19
N VAL A 97 3.48 -18.31 -2.04
CA VAL A 97 2.83 -18.35 -0.72
C VAL A 97 3.20 -17.08 0.04
N ARG A 98 2.22 -16.37 0.60
CA ARG A 98 2.38 -15.06 1.24
C ARG A 98 1.45 -14.92 2.44
N PRO A 99 1.82 -14.12 3.46
CA PRO A 99 0.87 -13.72 4.50
C PRO A 99 -0.42 -13.12 3.92
N ASP A 100 -1.57 -13.37 4.55
CA ASP A 100 -2.84 -12.74 4.18
C ASP A 100 -2.90 -11.28 4.66
N VAL A 101 -2.00 -10.44 4.15
CA VAL A 101 -1.99 -9.00 4.41
C VAL A 101 -2.46 -8.29 3.16
N PHE A 102 -3.56 -7.55 3.31
CA PHE A 102 -4.08 -6.69 2.26
C PHE A 102 -3.58 -5.27 2.41
N ASN A 103 -3.65 -4.71 3.62
CA ASN A 103 -3.20 -3.35 3.89
C ASN A 103 -2.78 -3.18 5.35
N ILE A 104 -1.87 -2.25 5.60
CA ILE A 104 -1.49 -1.81 6.94
C ILE A 104 -1.65 -0.30 7.01
N HIS A 105 -2.66 0.16 7.75
CA HIS A 105 -2.87 1.58 7.97
C HIS A 105 -1.97 2.06 9.11
N ILE A 106 -1.07 2.99 8.79
CA ILE A 106 -0.12 3.58 9.72
C ILE A 106 -0.54 5.03 10.02
N HIS A 107 -0.78 5.32 11.29
CA HIS A 107 -1.06 6.65 11.79
C HIS A 107 0.06 7.09 12.72
N ILE A 108 0.53 8.32 12.55
CA ILE A 108 1.54 8.97 13.38
C ILE A 108 0.96 10.26 13.98
N ASP A 109 1.41 10.64 15.16
CA ASP A 109 0.83 11.78 15.91
C ASP A 109 1.22 13.16 15.36
N LYS A 110 2.38 13.29 14.72
CA LYS A 110 2.87 14.53 14.11
C LYS A 110 3.40 14.26 12.71
N THR A 111 3.45 15.29 11.88
CA THR A 111 4.11 15.23 10.57
C THR A 111 5.55 15.74 10.60
N ILE A 112 5.92 16.47 11.66
CA ILE A 112 7.25 17.04 11.86
C ILE A 112 7.71 16.75 13.29
N TYR A 113 8.93 16.24 13.43
CA TYR A 113 9.56 15.93 14.71
C TYR A 113 10.92 16.61 14.82
N ARG A 114 11.34 16.89 16.05
CA ARG A 114 12.72 17.25 16.38
C ARG A 114 13.53 15.98 16.65
N LYS A 115 14.85 16.12 16.70
CA LYS A 115 15.74 15.05 17.18
C LYS A 115 15.41 14.71 18.64
N SER A 116 15.61 13.44 19.03
CA SER A 116 15.27 12.93 20.37
C SER A 116 13.79 12.98 20.73
N GLU A 117 12.90 13.31 19.80
CA GLU A 117 11.47 13.14 20.04
C GLU A 117 11.03 11.69 19.80
N ILE A 118 9.90 11.35 20.43
CA ILE A 118 9.24 10.06 20.28
C ILE A 118 8.15 10.19 19.22
N VAL A 119 8.18 9.28 18.24
CA VAL A 119 7.12 9.07 17.25
C VAL A 119 6.11 8.10 17.84
N ASN A 120 4.87 8.57 18.07
CA ASN A 120 3.78 7.71 18.53
C ASN A 120 3.06 7.14 17.30
N VAL A 121 3.12 5.82 17.14
CA VAL A 121 2.58 5.12 15.97
C VAL A 121 1.38 4.28 16.39
N ARG A 122 0.31 4.32 15.59
CA ARG A 122 -0.81 3.37 15.64
C ARG A 122 -0.92 2.63 14.32
N ILE A 123 -1.04 1.31 14.39
CA ILE A 123 -1.00 0.42 13.23
C ILE A 123 -2.24 -0.46 13.23
N LEU A 124 -3.01 -0.41 12.15
CA LEU A 124 -4.19 -1.25 11.91
C LEU A 124 -3.90 -2.16 10.69
N PRO A 125 -3.52 -3.43 10.92
CA PRO A 125 -3.23 -4.37 9.84
C PRO A 125 -4.49 -5.17 9.45
N LEU A 126 -4.77 -5.26 8.16
CA LEU A 126 -5.99 -5.86 7.60
C LEU A 126 -5.66 -6.99 6.62
N THR A 127 -6.49 -8.03 6.64
CA THR A 127 -6.47 -9.16 5.69
C THR A 127 -7.27 -8.83 4.44
N HIS A 128 -7.20 -9.68 3.41
CA HIS A 128 -8.04 -9.53 2.20
C HIS A 128 -9.53 -9.72 2.47
N ALA A 129 -9.90 -10.33 3.60
CA ALA A 129 -11.29 -10.43 4.05
C ALA A 129 -11.76 -9.18 4.81
N GLY A 130 -10.90 -8.18 5.02
CA GLY A 130 -11.19 -6.99 5.82
C GLY A 130 -11.15 -7.23 7.34
N THR A 131 -10.65 -8.39 7.79
CA THR A 131 -10.46 -8.71 9.21
C THR A 131 -9.08 -8.27 9.69
N ILE A 132 -8.83 -8.32 11.01
CA ILE A 132 -7.53 -7.95 11.58
C ILE A 132 -6.49 -9.02 11.23
N TYR A 133 -5.38 -8.61 10.61
CA TYR A 133 -4.24 -9.51 10.40
C TYR A 133 -3.55 -9.78 11.73
N ARG A 134 -3.36 -11.07 12.03
CA ARG A 134 -2.82 -11.55 13.31
C ARG A 134 -1.44 -12.18 13.14
N GLY A 135 -0.69 -11.96 12.08
CA GLY A 135 0.71 -12.41 12.02
C GLY A 135 1.67 -11.42 12.70
N ASP A 136 2.94 -11.79 12.80
CA ASP A 136 3.97 -10.91 13.36
C ASP A 136 4.35 -9.82 12.35
N LEU A 137 4.47 -8.59 12.84
CA LEU A 137 4.88 -7.41 12.08
C LEU A 137 6.21 -6.88 12.60
N SER A 138 7.14 -6.62 11.69
CA SER A 138 8.36 -5.85 11.94
C SER A 138 8.07 -4.37 11.72
N ILE A 139 8.40 -3.56 12.71
CA ILE A 139 8.16 -2.11 12.75
C ILE A 139 9.50 -1.43 13.02
N CYS A 140 9.88 -0.42 12.23
CA CYS A 140 11.10 0.35 12.45
C CYS A 140 11.03 1.76 11.86
N LEU A 141 11.99 2.62 12.26
CA LEU A 141 12.27 3.87 11.59
C LEU A 141 13.32 3.70 10.51
N VAL A 142 13.13 4.38 9.39
CA VAL A 142 14.10 4.51 8.29
C VAL A 142 14.37 5.99 8.05
N ASN A 143 15.64 6.37 8.00
CA ASN A 143 16.01 7.76 7.75
C ASN A 143 15.98 8.11 6.25
N GLY A 144 16.13 9.39 5.92
CA GLY A 144 16.08 9.89 4.53
C GLY A 144 17.17 9.39 3.59
N LYS A 145 18.14 8.62 4.11
CA LYS A 145 19.16 7.93 3.31
C LYS A 145 18.84 6.43 3.11
N GLY A 146 17.70 5.96 3.59
CA GLY A 146 17.28 4.55 3.50
C GLY A 146 17.90 3.64 4.56
N PHE A 147 18.59 4.19 5.58
CA PHE A 147 19.12 3.35 6.66
C PHE A 147 18.05 3.05 7.70
N VAL A 148 17.87 1.76 7.98
CA VAL A 148 17.04 1.27 9.08
C VAL A 148 17.73 1.58 10.40
N GLU A 149 17.01 2.25 11.30
CA GLU A 149 17.47 2.53 12.64
C GLU A 149 17.30 1.29 13.53
N SER A 150 18.36 0.50 13.67
CA SER A 150 18.35 -0.79 14.38
C SER A 150 17.79 -0.71 15.80
N SER A 151 18.01 0.42 16.50
CA SER A 151 17.50 0.62 17.87
C SER A 151 15.98 0.69 17.95
N THR A 152 15.30 0.98 16.83
CA THR A 152 13.85 1.13 16.73
C THR A 152 13.14 -0.12 16.21
N VAL A 153 13.87 -1.16 15.80
CA VAL A 153 13.26 -2.38 15.27
C VAL A 153 12.48 -3.10 16.37
N ARG A 154 11.19 -3.33 16.13
CA ARG A 154 10.28 -4.05 17.03
C ARG A 154 9.52 -5.10 16.24
N THR A 155 9.38 -6.29 16.82
CA THR A 155 8.43 -7.30 16.34
C THR A 155 7.20 -7.26 17.23
N ARG A 156 6.02 -7.14 16.61
CA ARG A 156 4.73 -7.02 17.30
C ARG A 156 3.64 -7.80 16.59
N ARG A 157 2.69 -8.27 17.39
CA ARG A 157 1.47 -8.95 16.96
C ARG A 157 0.28 -8.19 17.54
N VAL A 158 -0.85 -8.19 16.85
CA VAL A 158 -2.08 -7.62 17.42
C VAL A 158 -2.69 -8.62 18.40
N ASP A 159 -2.81 -8.24 19.69
CA ASP A 159 -3.44 -9.08 20.73
C ASP A 159 -4.88 -9.45 20.36
N GLU A 160 -5.35 -10.63 20.80
CA GLU A 160 -6.67 -11.18 20.44
C GLU A 160 -7.84 -10.21 20.68
N THR A 161 -7.77 -9.41 21.74
CA THR A 161 -8.81 -8.43 22.13
C THR A 161 -8.64 -7.06 21.49
N ASN A 162 -7.47 -6.77 20.92
CA ASN A 162 -7.14 -5.50 20.30
C ASN A 162 -7.26 -5.60 18.78
N SER A 163 -7.40 -4.45 18.12
CA SER A 163 -7.36 -4.32 16.65
C SER A 163 -6.17 -3.51 16.16
N ILE A 164 -5.49 -2.81 17.07
CA ILE A 164 -4.46 -1.82 16.75
C ILE A 164 -3.21 -2.13 17.58
N ILE A 165 -2.04 -2.02 16.96
CA ILE A 165 -0.74 -1.99 17.65
C ILE A 165 -0.38 -0.52 17.91
N SER A 166 0.08 -0.21 19.13
CA SER A 166 0.58 1.12 19.48
C SER A 166 2.05 1.03 19.86
N GLU A 167 2.91 1.79 19.18
CA GLU A 167 4.35 1.82 19.44
C GLU A 167 4.87 3.23 19.66
N GLN A 168 5.99 3.31 20.38
CA GLN A 168 6.75 4.53 20.61
C GLN A 168 8.17 4.31 20.12
N LEU A 169 8.56 5.06 19.10
CA LEU A 169 9.87 4.95 18.46
C LEU A 169 10.63 6.26 18.65
N GLU A 170 11.77 6.21 19.34
CA GLU A 170 12.60 7.39 19.58
C GLU A 170 13.49 7.71 18.37
N ILE A 171 13.51 8.97 17.96
CA ILE A 171 14.44 9.47 16.93
C ILE A 171 15.81 9.70 17.58
N PRO A 172 16.90 9.08 17.09
CA PRO A 172 18.22 9.28 17.67
C PRO A 172 18.64 10.75 17.71
N SER A 173 19.32 11.15 18.80
CA SER A 173 19.82 12.52 18.98
C SER A 173 20.82 12.93 17.89
N HIS A 174 21.70 12.01 17.50
CA HIS A 174 22.74 12.23 16.49
C HIS A 174 22.30 11.67 15.14
N THR A 175 21.36 12.36 14.50
CA THR A 175 20.84 11.94 13.20
C THR A 175 20.70 13.07 12.17
N PHE A 176 20.36 12.71 10.93
CA PHE A 176 20.17 13.66 9.85
C PHE A 176 18.74 14.21 9.84
N PHE A 177 18.62 15.50 9.50
CA PHE A 177 17.34 16.08 9.13
C PHE A 177 16.88 15.58 7.76
N GLY A 178 15.59 15.79 7.47
CA GLY A 178 14.97 15.44 6.20
C GLY A 178 13.79 14.50 6.39
N ASP A 179 13.41 13.81 5.33
CA ASP A 179 12.30 12.87 5.35
C ASP A 179 12.71 11.58 6.03
N TRP A 180 11.84 11.09 6.89
CA TRP A 180 11.95 9.83 7.61
C TRP A 180 10.67 9.06 7.38
N MET A 181 10.69 7.77 7.64
CA MET A 181 9.50 6.95 7.53
C MET A 181 9.42 5.91 8.63
N VAL A 182 8.20 5.64 9.07
CA VAL A 182 7.87 4.41 9.78
C VAL A 182 7.64 3.34 8.72
N LYS A 183 8.39 2.25 8.81
CA LYS A 183 8.27 1.08 7.93
C LYS A 183 7.66 -0.08 8.70
N VAL A 184 6.65 -0.72 8.12
CA VAL A 184 5.96 -1.88 8.67
C VAL A 184 5.85 -2.98 7.61
N GLN A 185 6.22 -4.21 7.96
CA GLN A 185 6.09 -5.37 7.08
C GLN A 185 5.88 -6.67 7.88
N PRO A 186 5.23 -7.70 7.31
CA PRO A 186 5.15 -9.02 7.95
C PRO A 186 6.53 -9.64 8.15
N VAL A 187 6.76 -10.31 9.28
CA VAL A 187 8.05 -10.97 9.56
C VAL A 187 8.28 -12.14 8.61
N GLU A 188 7.23 -12.86 8.26
CA GLU A 188 7.28 -13.97 7.32
C GLU A 188 7.59 -13.48 5.89
N ALA A 189 7.40 -12.17 5.61
CA ALA A 189 7.77 -11.53 4.35
C ALA A 189 9.28 -11.21 4.21
N THR A 190 10.11 -11.56 5.19
CA THR A 190 11.53 -11.13 5.23
C THR A 190 12.49 -12.03 4.42
N SER A 191 11.98 -13.01 3.66
CA SER A 191 12.83 -13.74 2.70
C SER A 191 13.20 -12.81 1.54
N LYS A 192 14.47 -12.77 1.11
CA LYS A 192 15.06 -11.78 0.17
C LYS A 192 14.38 -11.63 -1.21
N ARG A 193 13.30 -12.38 -1.47
CA ARG A 193 12.51 -12.35 -2.71
C ARG A 193 11.03 -12.00 -2.48
N MET A 194 10.62 -11.75 -1.25
CA MET A 194 9.23 -11.38 -0.95
C MET A 194 8.97 -9.92 -1.24
N ASP A 195 7.75 -9.72 -1.72
CA ASP A 195 7.28 -8.62 -2.54
C ASP A 195 7.49 -7.26 -1.88
N GLU A 196 8.09 -6.29 -2.58
CA GLU A 196 8.08 -4.87 -2.17
C GLU A 196 6.65 -4.40 -1.88
N MET A 197 5.65 -5.07 -2.47
CA MET A 197 4.22 -4.87 -2.20
C MET A 197 3.78 -5.15 -0.76
N LEU A 198 4.56 -5.84 0.07
CA LEU A 198 4.25 -6.11 1.48
C LEU A 198 4.94 -5.14 2.45
N ILE A 199 5.52 -4.06 1.92
CA ILE A 199 6.12 -2.98 2.69
C ILE A 199 5.14 -1.81 2.74
N PHE A 200 4.80 -1.39 3.96
CA PHE A 200 3.90 -0.27 4.21
C PHE A 200 4.65 0.83 4.95
N GLU A 201 4.50 2.07 4.48
CA GLU A 201 5.32 3.18 4.93
C GLU A 201 4.50 4.42 5.23
N LYS A 202 4.94 5.19 6.24
CA LYS A 202 4.40 6.52 6.54
C LYS A 202 5.54 7.50 6.72
N VAL A 203 5.60 8.49 5.83
CA VAL A 203 6.64 9.53 5.82
C VAL A 203 6.31 10.66 6.80
N PHE A 204 7.34 11.19 7.46
CA PHE A 204 7.34 12.38 8.30
C PHE A 204 8.67 13.12 8.17
N GLN A 205 8.73 14.37 8.63
CA GLN A 205 9.93 15.18 8.54
C GLN A 205 10.64 15.27 9.89
N VAL A 206 11.97 15.17 9.89
CA VAL A 206 12.80 15.48 11.06
C VAL A 206 13.55 16.78 10.79
N GLN A 207 13.26 17.81 11.58
CA GLN A 207 13.92 19.10 11.51
C GLN A 207 13.78 19.86 12.84
N ASP A 208 14.68 20.81 13.07
CA ASP A 208 14.46 21.80 14.12
C ASP A 208 13.41 22.80 13.64
N TYR A 209 12.41 23.04 14.48
CA TYR A 209 11.37 24.01 14.23
C TYR A 209 10.94 24.62 15.55
N ASP A 210 10.58 25.89 15.54
CA ASP A 210 9.81 26.51 16.61
C ASP A 210 8.35 26.58 16.18
N LEU A 211 7.46 26.10 17.05
CA LEU A 211 6.04 26.08 16.73
C LEU A 211 5.55 27.54 16.66
N PRO A 212 5.06 28.01 15.50
CA PRO A 212 4.52 29.35 15.41
C PRO A 212 3.33 29.48 16.36
N ASN A 213 3.15 30.66 16.97
CA ASN A 213 2.02 30.90 17.87
C ASN A 213 0.74 31.33 17.12
N PHE A 214 0.80 31.44 15.80
CA PHE A 214 -0.31 31.83 14.93
C PHE A 214 -0.31 31.05 13.62
N ARG A 215 -1.46 31.05 12.94
CA ARG A 215 -1.65 30.52 11.59
C ARG A 215 -1.92 31.68 10.63
N LEU A 216 -1.38 31.55 9.43
CA LEU A 216 -1.59 32.47 8.32
C LEU A 216 -2.35 31.72 7.21
N PHE A 217 -3.48 32.26 6.78
CA PHE A 217 -4.25 31.77 5.66
C PHE A 217 -4.19 32.79 4.54
N GLY A 218 -3.91 32.32 3.32
CA GLY A 218 -3.94 33.14 2.12
C GLY A 218 -5.00 32.60 1.18
N PHE A 219 -5.93 33.45 0.76
CA PHE A 219 -6.97 33.14 -0.20
C PHE A 219 -6.76 33.99 -1.44
N LEU A 220 -6.75 33.35 -2.59
CA LEU A 220 -6.66 34.02 -3.89
C LEU A 220 -7.98 33.78 -4.63
N ILE A 221 -8.62 34.87 -5.04
CA ILE A 221 -9.77 34.80 -5.93
C ILE A 221 -9.22 35.06 -7.33
N ASP A 222 -9.11 33.98 -8.09
CA ASP A 222 -8.61 34.00 -9.46
C ASP A 222 -9.59 34.76 -10.36
N ASN A 223 -9.07 35.65 -11.18
CA ASN A 223 -9.84 36.43 -12.14
C ASN A 223 -9.10 36.42 -13.48
N SER A 224 -9.85 36.44 -14.59
CA SER A 224 -9.31 36.42 -15.95
C SER A 224 -8.30 37.56 -16.20
N ASN A 225 -8.43 38.64 -15.43
CA ASN A 225 -7.52 39.77 -15.41
C ASN A 225 -6.64 39.69 -14.14
N LEU A 226 -5.33 39.49 -14.33
CA LEU A 226 -4.34 39.49 -13.24
C LEU A 226 -4.42 40.76 -12.40
N ASP A 227 -4.72 41.90 -13.03
CA ASP A 227 -4.84 43.21 -12.38
C ASP A 227 -5.98 43.30 -11.37
N GLU A 228 -6.98 42.43 -11.51
CA GLU A 228 -8.15 42.36 -10.64
C GLU A 228 -8.08 41.20 -9.63
N THR A 229 -6.98 40.45 -9.61
CA THR A 229 -6.79 39.31 -8.70
C THR A 229 -6.76 39.79 -7.25
N LYS A 230 -7.73 39.37 -6.45
CA LYS A 230 -7.81 39.72 -5.03
C LYS A 230 -7.13 38.66 -4.17
N VAL A 231 -6.18 39.08 -3.35
CA VAL A 231 -5.50 38.24 -2.36
C VAL A 231 -5.93 38.66 -0.96
N THR A 232 -6.62 37.78 -0.24
CA THR A 232 -7.02 38.00 1.15
C THR A 232 -6.07 37.23 2.07
N ILE A 233 -5.44 37.91 3.01
CA ILE A 233 -4.58 37.31 4.02
C ILE A 233 -5.26 37.41 5.38
N GLU A 234 -5.37 36.27 6.06
CA GLU A 234 -5.96 36.18 7.39
C GLU A 234 -4.95 35.58 8.38
N ALA A 235 -4.67 36.30 9.46
CA ALA A 235 -3.75 35.87 10.51
C ALA A 235 -4.51 35.71 11.84
N LYS A 236 -4.43 34.52 12.44
CA LYS A 236 -5.12 34.20 13.69
C LYS A 236 -4.22 33.37 14.62
N TYR A 237 -4.29 33.63 15.93
CA TYR A 237 -3.74 32.73 16.93
C TYR A 237 -4.46 31.38 16.89
N PHE A 238 -3.85 30.32 17.40
CA PHE A 238 -4.47 28.99 17.44
C PHE A 238 -5.79 28.94 18.23
N HIS A 239 -6.02 29.89 19.13
CA HIS A 239 -7.27 30.05 19.88
C HIS A 239 -8.30 30.98 19.18
N GLY A 240 -8.07 31.32 17.91
CA GLY A 240 -9.02 32.03 17.04
C GLY A 240 -8.98 33.56 17.08
N LYS A 241 -8.25 34.17 18.02
CA LYS A 241 -8.13 35.65 18.06
C LYS A 241 -7.28 36.18 16.89
N PRO A 242 -7.62 37.35 16.33
CA PRO A 242 -6.84 37.97 15.28
C PRO A 242 -5.44 38.35 15.79
N VAL A 243 -4.47 38.34 14.88
CA VAL A 243 -3.09 38.76 15.12
C VAL A 243 -2.86 40.12 14.47
N ASN A 244 -2.24 41.04 15.21
CA ASN A 244 -1.78 42.31 14.65
C ASN A 244 -0.33 42.17 14.19
N GLY A 245 -0.01 42.70 13.02
CA GLY A 245 1.34 42.65 12.47
C GLY A 245 1.42 43.25 11.07
N SER A 246 2.58 43.13 10.44
CA SER A 246 2.80 43.54 9.05
C SER A 246 2.91 42.32 8.15
N VAL A 247 2.34 42.37 6.95
CA VAL A 247 2.43 41.31 5.95
C VAL A 247 3.12 41.85 4.70
N HIS A 248 4.03 41.04 4.15
CA HIS A 248 4.66 41.27 2.86
C HIS A 248 4.20 40.18 1.88
N VAL A 249 3.60 40.58 0.76
CA VAL A 249 3.13 39.66 -0.28
C VAL A 249 3.99 39.84 -1.53
N TYR A 250 4.52 38.73 -2.03
CA TYR A 250 5.34 38.67 -3.23
C TYR A 250 4.64 37.79 -4.27
N CYS A 251 4.70 38.17 -5.54
CA CYS A 251 4.25 37.32 -6.64
C CYS A 251 5.42 37.08 -7.60
N ARG A 252 5.40 35.90 -8.21
CA ARG A 252 6.35 35.50 -9.24
C ARG A 252 5.58 35.07 -10.47
N GLU A 253 5.84 35.73 -11.58
CA GLU A 253 5.40 35.26 -12.88
C GLU A 253 6.21 33.99 -13.24
N VAL A 254 5.52 32.89 -13.50
CA VAL A 254 6.18 31.63 -13.91
C VAL A 254 6.04 31.53 -15.43
N GLY A 255 7.04 32.04 -16.14
CA GLY A 255 7.17 31.88 -17.59
C GLY A 255 7.48 30.44 -18.01
N SER A 256 7.17 30.09 -19.26
CA SER A 256 7.29 28.73 -19.82
C SER A 256 8.72 28.33 -20.24
N SER A 257 9.75 29.10 -19.90
CA SER A 257 11.15 28.82 -20.30
C SER A 257 12.07 28.70 -19.10
N SER A 258 12.83 27.60 -19.08
CA SER A 258 13.66 27.11 -17.97
C SER A 258 14.95 27.90 -17.70
N GLN A 259 15.04 29.17 -18.11
CA GLN A 259 16.27 29.97 -17.97
C GLN A 259 16.11 31.38 -17.40
N ASP A 260 14.92 31.80 -16.93
CA ASP A 260 14.81 33.12 -16.31
C ASP A 260 15.23 33.11 -14.83
N ARG A 261 16.26 33.90 -14.53
CA ARG A 261 16.74 34.18 -13.17
C ARG A 261 15.64 34.91 -12.42
N SER A 262 15.05 34.21 -11.46
CA SER A 262 13.91 34.65 -10.67
C SER A 262 14.20 35.89 -9.82
N HIS A 263 13.71 37.05 -10.24
CA HIS A 263 13.50 38.18 -9.34
C HIS A 263 12.08 38.07 -8.76
N LEU A 264 11.97 38.01 -7.43
CA LEU A 264 10.67 38.14 -6.76
C LEU A 264 10.24 39.60 -6.88
N ASN A 265 9.12 39.85 -7.55
CA ASN A 265 8.55 41.18 -7.58
C ASN A 265 7.75 41.39 -6.29
N HIS A 266 8.18 42.37 -5.50
CA HIS A 266 7.43 42.84 -4.35
C HIS A 266 6.15 43.50 -4.84
N LEU A 267 4.99 42.98 -4.44
CA LEU A 267 3.70 43.54 -4.87
C LEU A 267 3.28 44.69 -3.95
N LYS A 268 3.29 44.46 -2.63
CA LYS A 268 2.87 45.45 -1.63
C LYS A 268 3.28 45.04 -0.21
N SER A 269 3.52 46.03 0.63
CA SER A 269 3.63 45.88 2.09
C SER A 269 2.45 46.61 2.74
N GLY A 270 1.82 46.03 3.74
CA GLY A 270 0.73 46.66 4.49
C GLY A 270 0.76 46.32 5.97
N GLU A 271 0.40 47.28 6.82
CA GLU A 271 0.11 47.04 8.24
C GLU A 271 -1.30 46.44 8.36
N VAL A 272 -1.42 45.34 9.11
CA VAL A 272 -2.68 44.68 9.41
C VAL A 272 -3.10 45.12 10.81
N SER A 273 -4.06 46.04 10.87
CA SER A 273 -4.78 46.37 12.11
C SER A 273 -6.30 46.33 11.87
N VAL A 274 -6.96 45.60 12.77
CA VAL A 274 -8.39 45.19 12.88
C VAL A 274 -9.37 46.24 12.32
N VAL A 275 -10.25 45.96 11.35
CA VAL A 275 -11.44 45.07 11.34
C VAL A 275 -11.65 44.60 9.89
N GLU A 276 -11.92 43.31 9.64
CA GLU A 276 -12.19 42.77 8.27
C GLU A 276 -11.31 43.40 7.17
N SER A 277 -9.99 43.35 7.35
CA SER A 277 -9.08 43.98 6.40
C SER A 277 -8.93 43.06 5.17
N THR A 278 -9.89 43.14 4.24
CA THR A 278 -9.63 42.74 2.85
C THR A 278 -8.53 43.65 2.32
N ILE A 279 -7.31 43.13 2.24
CA ILE A 279 -6.23 43.83 1.54
C ILE A 279 -6.54 43.68 0.05
N PHE A 280 -7.06 44.74 -0.58
CA PHE A 280 -7.20 44.79 -2.03
C PHE A 280 -5.81 44.97 -2.66
N ILE A 281 -5.34 43.94 -3.34
CA ILE A 281 -4.19 44.03 -4.25
C ILE A 281 -4.78 44.26 -5.64
N ILE A 282 -4.52 45.42 -6.24
CA ILE A 282 -4.72 45.68 -7.66
C ILE A 282 -3.33 45.48 -8.24
N ILE A 283 -3.15 44.44 -9.06
CA ILE A 283 -1.94 44.33 -9.87
C ILE A 283 -2.15 45.33 -11.03
N GLN A 284 -1.12 46.06 -11.44
CA GLN A 284 -1.17 46.79 -12.71
C GLN A 284 0.02 46.28 -13.52
N ALA A 285 -0.26 45.51 -14.56
CA ALA A 285 0.72 45.24 -15.60
C ALA A 285 0.99 46.54 -16.38
N GLN A 286 2.25 46.96 -16.47
CA GLN A 286 2.70 47.98 -17.43
C GLN A 286 2.94 47.35 -18.80
#